data_AF-A0A1K1VFZ3-F1
#
_entry.id   AF-A0A1K1VFZ3-F1
#
_cell.length_a   1.000
_cell.length_b   1.000
_cell.length_c   1.000
_cell.angle_alpha   90.00
_cell.angle_beta   90.00
_cell.angle_gamma   90.00
#
_symmetry.space_group_name_H-M   'P 1'
#
loop_
_entity.id
_entity.type
_entity.pdbx_description
1 polymer ?
#
loop_
_entity_poly.entity_id
_entity_poly.type
_entity_poly.pdbx_seq_one_letter_code
_entity_poly.pdbx_strand_id
1 'polypeptide(L)'
;MNPIDPLSFQRITKAHGTFEGATYFDAEESLVHDVFPDRIVLQTNYLDHTSYAVHLAEGEVRVHKTRLDNYQRGHKAQVIDDEMDEEDWQELDSLWQRLSRDLDTQAQGPGLDVADTLADLFHCLFDEVHAQALVENLPAPTAQWDWAWTQVASALTAANQLAEFDWKAWSSCGIHAVNALAPLRQSGIEIPAPERDTVDAVNRASDWERAVLQYFNARLDAHDLKLLALGTHFDEYQAFACLPMNGLGLVDALEIMGRLGIVHRY
;
A
#
# COMPACT_ATOMS: atom_id res chain seq x y z
N MET A 1 -17.17 -1.08 25.03
CA MET A 1 -17.84 0.14 24.52
C MET A 1 -17.56 0.17 23.03
N ASN A 2 -18.54 0.44 22.17
CA ASN A 2 -18.30 0.39 20.72
C ASN A 2 -17.32 1.52 20.33
N PRO A 3 -16.13 1.20 19.77
CA PRO A 3 -15.10 2.21 19.49
C PRO A 3 -15.44 3.08 18.27
N ILE A 4 -16.46 2.70 17.51
CA ILE A 4 -16.76 3.27 16.20
C ILE A 4 -17.75 4.42 16.32
N ASP A 5 -17.33 5.61 15.91
CA ASP A 5 -18.22 6.76 15.76
C ASP A 5 -19.14 6.57 14.53
N PRO A 6 -20.49 6.62 14.69
CA PRO A 6 -21.41 6.46 13.57
C PRO A 6 -21.22 7.46 12.42
N LEU A 7 -20.79 8.70 12.73
CA LEU A 7 -20.61 9.72 11.70
C LEU A 7 -19.33 9.46 10.89
N SER A 8 -18.23 9.10 11.54
CA SER A 8 -17.00 8.64 10.87
C SER A 8 -17.28 7.45 9.95
N PHE A 9 -18.01 6.45 10.43
CA PHE A 9 -18.43 5.31 9.60
C PHE A 9 -19.17 5.74 8.34
N GLN A 10 -20.21 6.57 8.47
CA GLN A 10 -20.98 7.06 7.32
C GLN A 10 -20.14 7.88 6.33
N ARG A 11 -19.18 8.66 6.82
CA ARG A 11 -18.29 9.43 5.94
C ARG A 11 -17.40 8.51 5.12
N ILE A 12 -16.78 7.53 5.77
CA ILE A 12 -15.88 6.57 5.13
C ILE A 12 -16.64 5.73 4.10
N THR A 13 -17.76 5.11 4.47
CA THR A 13 -18.51 4.25 3.54
C THR A 13 -19.07 5.01 2.35
N LYS A 14 -19.48 6.27 2.55
CA LYS A 14 -19.98 7.13 1.46
C LYS A 14 -18.88 7.59 0.51
N ALA A 15 -17.69 7.88 1.04
CA ALA A 15 -16.58 8.39 0.24
C ALA A 15 -15.84 7.27 -0.50
N HIS A 16 -15.64 6.12 0.15
CA HIS A 16 -14.73 5.07 -0.31
C HIS A 16 -15.43 3.76 -0.66
N GLY A 17 -16.69 3.57 -0.26
CA GLY A 17 -17.40 2.31 -0.46
C GLY A 17 -17.82 2.05 -1.91
N THR A 18 -17.59 0.82 -2.39
CA THR A 18 -18.10 0.34 -3.69
C THR A 18 -19.02 -0.86 -3.51
N PHE A 19 -19.91 -1.11 -4.49
CA PHE A 19 -20.83 -2.25 -4.43
C PHE A 19 -20.13 -3.61 -4.37
N GLU A 20 -18.94 -3.71 -4.96
CA GLU A 20 -18.11 -4.91 -4.99
C GLU A 20 -17.24 -5.04 -3.72
N GLY A 21 -17.14 -3.98 -2.92
CA GLY A 21 -16.21 -3.86 -1.80
C GLY A 21 -14.91 -3.21 -2.27
N ALA A 22 -14.64 -1.99 -1.79
CA ALA A 22 -13.37 -1.33 -2.06
C ALA A 22 -12.32 -1.90 -1.11
N THR A 23 -11.25 -2.42 -1.68
CA THR A 23 -10.10 -2.91 -0.93
C THR A 23 -9.39 -1.76 -0.23
N TYR A 24 -9.28 -1.82 1.09
CA TYR A 24 -8.38 -1.01 1.89
C TYR A 24 -7.32 -1.91 2.50
N PHE A 25 -6.06 -1.53 2.39
CA PHE A 25 -4.94 -2.29 2.96
C PHE A 25 -4.41 -1.60 4.21
N ASP A 26 -4.51 -2.29 5.34
CA ASP A 26 -3.81 -1.92 6.56
C ASP A 26 -2.35 -2.38 6.45
N ALA A 27 -1.48 -1.46 6.06
CA ALA A 27 -0.06 -1.74 5.88
C ALA A 27 0.67 -2.06 7.21
N GLU A 28 0.13 -1.64 8.35
CA GLU A 28 0.76 -1.87 9.66
C GLU A 28 0.67 -3.35 10.05
N GLU A 29 -0.46 -3.98 9.75
CA GLU A 29 -0.68 -5.40 10.03
C GLU A 29 -0.67 -6.30 8.80
N SER A 30 -0.46 -5.73 7.61
CA SER A 30 -0.55 -6.43 6.32
C SER A 30 -1.91 -7.11 6.12
N LEU A 31 -3.00 -6.41 6.48
CA LEU A 31 -4.36 -6.91 6.38
C LEU A 31 -5.14 -6.20 5.28
N VAL A 32 -6.06 -6.92 4.66
CA VAL A 32 -6.99 -6.37 3.66
C VAL A 32 -8.38 -6.25 4.29
N HIS A 33 -9.03 -5.12 4.08
CA HIS A 33 -10.38 -4.83 4.54
C HIS A 33 -11.24 -4.42 3.35
N ASP A 34 -12.54 -4.67 3.44
CA ASP A 34 -13.48 -4.33 2.37
C ASP A 34 -14.45 -3.23 2.83
N VAL A 35 -14.49 -2.14 2.08
CA VAL A 35 -15.36 -0.99 2.34
C VAL A 35 -16.52 -1.02 1.34
N PHE A 36 -17.74 -1.20 1.85
CA PHE A 36 -18.98 -1.12 1.09
C PHE A 36 -19.74 0.17 1.46
N PRO A 37 -20.74 0.60 0.65
CA PRO A 37 -21.58 1.74 1.00
C PRO A 37 -22.35 1.58 2.31
N ASP A 38 -22.64 0.34 2.72
CA ASP A 38 -23.49 0.00 3.87
C ASP A 38 -22.76 -0.72 5.01
N ARG A 39 -21.56 -1.25 4.77
CA ARG A 39 -20.77 -1.99 5.76
C ARG A 39 -19.26 -1.86 5.53
N ILE A 40 -18.47 -2.12 6.55
CA ILE A 40 -17.02 -2.31 6.44
C ILE A 40 -16.70 -3.68 7.03
N VAL A 41 -15.95 -4.50 6.30
CA VAL A 41 -15.48 -5.81 6.75
C VAL A 41 -14.00 -5.69 7.09
N LEU A 42 -13.70 -5.75 8.39
CA LEU A 42 -12.35 -5.71 8.93
C LEU A 42 -11.87 -7.15 9.13
N GLN A 43 -10.78 -7.52 8.47
CA GLN A 43 -10.09 -8.78 8.71
C GLN A 43 -9.13 -8.64 9.90
N THR A 44 -8.82 -9.74 10.57
CA THR A 44 -7.83 -9.79 11.66
C THR A 44 -6.65 -10.65 11.27
N ASN A 45 -5.56 -10.56 12.03
CA ASN A 45 -4.40 -11.43 11.90
C ASN A 45 -4.56 -12.79 12.65
N TYR A 46 -5.73 -13.06 13.24
CA TYR A 46 -5.97 -14.26 14.00
C TYR A 46 -5.94 -15.52 13.13
N LEU A 47 -5.39 -16.60 13.68
CA LEU A 47 -5.23 -17.88 12.96
C LEU A 47 -6.54 -18.52 12.53
N ASP A 48 -7.65 -18.14 13.18
CA ASP A 48 -8.98 -18.62 12.86
C ASP A 48 -9.72 -17.79 11.82
N HIS A 49 -9.03 -16.83 11.19
CA HIS A 49 -9.58 -15.94 10.17
C HIS A 49 -10.82 -15.20 10.68
N THR A 50 -10.74 -14.70 11.91
CA THR A 50 -11.77 -13.83 12.48
C THR A 50 -11.93 -12.57 11.65
N SER A 51 -13.17 -12.16 11.42
CA SER A 51 -13.51 -10.90 10.75
C SER A 51 -14.70 -10.20 11.42
N TYR A 52 -14.70 -8.87 11.36
CA TYR A 52 -15.74 -8.02 11.92
C TYR A 52 -16.47 -7.27 10.80
N ALA A 53 -17.76 -7.57 10.62
CA ALA A 53 -18.62 -6.82 9.73
C ALA A 53 -19.34 -5.71 10.50
N VAL A 54 -18.86 -4.49 10.31
CA VAL A 54 -19.41 -3.28 10.92
C VAL A 54 -20.47 -2.69 10.00
N HIS A 55 -21.67 -2.43 10.51
CA HIS A 55 -22.75 -1.81 9.77
C HIS A 55 -23.54 -0.84 10.64
N LEU A 56 -24.27 0.07 10.00
CA LEU A 56 -25.15 0.99 10.70
C LEU A 56 -26.59 0.48 10.65
N ALA A 57 -27.20 0.28 11.82
CA ALA A 57 -28.60 -0.10 11.94
C ALA A 57 -29.30 0.81 12.95
N GLU A 58 -30.42 1.42 12.55
CA GLU A 58 -31.23 2.28 13.42
C GLU A 58 -30.47 3.47 14.03
N GLY A 59 -29.38 3.91 13.37
CA GLY A 59 -28.53 5.01 13.84
C GLY A 59 -27.43 4.58 14.81
N GLU A 60 -27.33 3.29 15.11
CA GLU A 60 -26.28 2.71 15.95
C GLU A 60 -25.35 1.81 15.13
N VAL A 61 -24.07 1.78 15.51
CA VAL A 61 -23.11 0.85 14.92
C VAL A 61 -23.34 -0.53 15.52
N ARG A 62 -23.52 -1.51 14.63
CA ARG A 62 -23.59 -2.94 14.96
C ARG A 62 -22.39 -3.64 14.36
N VAL A 63 -21.87 -4.61 15.11
CA VAL A 63 -20.73 -5.42 14.72
C VAL A 63 -21.16 -6.88 14.71
N HIS A 64 -20.85 -7.57 13.62
CA HIS A 64 -21.08 -8.99 13.46
C HIS A 64 -19.74 -9.69 13.30
N LYS A 65 -19.39 -10.56 14.25
CA LYS A 65 -18.15 -11.35 14.23
C LYS A 65 -18.40 -12.68 13.53
N THR A 66 -17.48 -13.04 12.64
CA THR A 66 -17.39 -14.40 12.10
C THR A 66 -15.98 -14.93 12.26
N ARG A 67 -15.84 -16.25 12.36
CA ARG A 67 -14.54 -16.94 12.35
C ARG A 67 -14.68 -18.36 11.82
N LEU A 68 -13.57 -19.05 11.60
CA LEU A 68 -13.60 -20.49 11.32
C LEU A 68 -13.91 -21.31 12.58
N ASP A 69 -14.78 -22.30 12.44
CA ASP A 69 -15.12 -23.27 13.50
C ASP A 69 -13.88 -23.99 14.03
N ASN A 70 -13.00 -24.40 13.10
CA ASN A 70 -11.70 -24.98 13.37
C ASN A 70 -10.80 -24.81 12.13
N TYR A 71 -9.93 -23.80 12.17
CA TYR A 71 -8.99 -23.47 11.10
C TYR A 71 -8.07 -24.63 10.68
N GLN A 72 -7.79 -25.59 11.58
CA GLN A 72 -6.94 -26.74 11.29
C GLN A 72 -7.60 -27.73 10.30
N ARG A 73 -8.90 -27.58 10.03
CA ARG A 73 -9.63 -28.39 9.04
C ARG A 73 -9.38 -27.92 7.59
N GLY A 74 -8.65 -26.82 7.39
CA GLY A 74 -8.37 -26.27 6.07
C GLY A 74 -9.66 -26.00 5.29
N HIS A 75 -9.75 -26.47 4.05
CA HIS A 75 -10.93 -26.30 3.17
C HIS A 75 -12.26 -26.87 3.70
N LYS A 76 -12.23 -27.63 4.81
CA LYS A 76 -13.44 -28.16 5.46
C LYS A 76 -13.89 -27.32 6.66
N ALA A 77 -13.09 -26.33 7.06
CA ALA A 77 -13.48 -25.36 8.07
C ALA A 77 -14.68 -24.56 7.57
N GLN A 78 -15.62 -24.28 8.46
CA GLN A 78 -16.81 -23.50 8.16
C GLN A 78 -16.74 -22.16 8.87
N VAL A 79 -17.16 -21.11 8.18
CA VAL A 79 -17.37 -19.81 8.81
C VAL A 79 -18.60 -19.91 9.70
N ILE A 80 -18.46 -19.54 10.95
CA ILE A 80 -19.53 -19.51 11.95
C ILE A 80 -19.64 -18.11 12.55
N ASP A 81 -20.84 -17.76 13.00
CA ASP A 81 -21.09 -16.56 13.77
C ASP A 81 -20.57 -16.78 15.20
N ASP A 82 -19.97 -15.74 15.77
CA ASP A 82 -19.50 -15.77 17.15
C ASP A 82 -19.80 -14.45 17.88
N GLU A 83 -19.72 -14.48 19.20
CA GLU A 83 -19.92 -13.29 20.03
C GLU A 83 -18.61 -12.51 20.19
N MET A 84 -18.74 -11.18 20.32
CA MET A 84 -17.61 -10.28 20.61
C MET A 84 -17.23 -10.37 22.09
N ASP A 85 -15.99 -10.75 22.37
CA ASP A 85 -15.38 -10.65 23.70
C ASP A 85 -14.54 -9.37 23.87
N GLU A 86 -13.89 -9.22 25.03
CA GLU A 86 -13.10 -8.03 25.35
C GLU A 86 -11.86 -7.87 24.45
N GLU A 87 -11.21 -8.96 24.06
CA GLU A 87 -10.05 -8.94 23.17
C GLU A 87 -10.48 -8.53 21.76
N ASP A 88 -11.61 -9.05 21.28
CA ASP A 88 -12.17 -8.68 19.99
C ASP A 88 -12.52 -7.18 19.93
N TRP A 89 -13.05 -6.60 21.01
CA TRP A 89 -13.36 -5.18 21.07
C TRP A 89 -12.10 -4.30 21.05
N GLN A 90 -10.99 -4.76 21.63
CA GLN A 90 -9.70 -4.05 21.60
C GLN A 90 -9.05 -4.13 20.21
N GLU A 91 -9.11 -5.30 19.58
CA GLU A 91 -8.66 -5.51 18.20
C GLU A 91 -9.46 -4.61 17.24
N LEU A 92 -10.79 -4.59 17.38
CA LEU A 92 -11.66 -3.75 16.57
C LEU A 92 -11.35 -2.26 16.74
N ASP A 93 -11.09 -1.79 17.97
CA ASP A 93 -10.70 -0.40 18.22
C ASP A 93 -9.40 -0.04 17.49
N SER A 94 -8.40 -0.94 17.54
CA SER A 94 -7.11 -0.74 16.89
C SER A 94 -7.25 -0.67 15.36
N LEU A 95 -7.95 -1.65 14.77
CA LEU A 95 -8.26 -1.68 13.33
C LEU A 95 -9.05 -0.45 12.89
N TRP A 96 -10.05 -0.06 13.69
CA TRP A 96 -10.88 1.12 13.41
C TRP A 96 -10.08 2.42 13.45
N GLN A 97 -9.21 2.60 14.46
CA GLN A 97 -8.41 3.82 14.57
C GLN A 97 -7.47 3.99 13.39
N ARG A 98 -6.82 2.91 12.92
CA ARG A 98 -5.94 2.95 11.74
C ARG A 98 -6.73 3.26 10.47
N LEU A 99 -7.80 2.51 10.21
CA LEU A 99 -8.65 2.74 9.04
C LEU A 99 -9.26 4.14 9.04
N SER A 100 -9.79 4.60 10.19
CA SER A 100 -10.39 5.92 10.30
C SER A 100 -9.37 7.05 10.15
N ARG A 101 -8.14 6.88 10.66
CA ARG A 101 -7.07 7.87 10.47
C ARG A 101 -6.76 8.06 8.98
N ASP A 102 -6.77 6.97 8.23
CA ASP A 102 -6.36 6.96 6.83
C ASP A 102 -7.51 7.39 5.89
N LEU A 103 -8.76 7.05 6.24
CA LEU A 103 -9.93 7.25 5.36
C LEU A 103 -10.88 8.38 5.77
N ASP A 104 -10.89 8.82 7.04
CA ASP A 104 -11.79 9.88 7.53
C ASP A 104 -11.18 11.29 7.35
N THR A 105 -11.41 11.85 6.17
CA THR A 105 -10.81 13.12 5.72
C THR A 105 -11.26 14.36 6.51
N GLN A 106 -12.32 14.30 7.32
CA GLN A 106 -12.72 15.44 8.17
C GLN A 106 -11.88 15.58 9.45
N ALA A 107 -11.18 14.52 9.88
CA ALA A 107 -10.28 14.59 11.03
C ALA A 107 -8.93 15.25 10.69
N GLN A 108 -8.60 15.40 9.40
CA GLN A 108 -7.31 15.89 8.93
C GLN A 108 -7.35 17.37 8.47
N GLY A 109 -7.41 18.31 9.42
CA GLY A 109 -7.02 19.72 9.21
C GLY A 109 -7.62 20.45 7.99
N PRO A 110 -7.05 21.59 7.54
CA PRO A 110 -7.35 22.10 6.21
C PRO A 110 -6.91 21.03 5.20
N GLY A 111 -7.88 20.47 4.46
CA GLY A 111 -7.67 19.31 3.61
C GLY A 111 -6.45 19.47 2.71
N LEU A 112 -5.64 18.41 2.65
CA LEU A 112 -4.50 18.30 1.76
C LEU A 112 -4.93 18.71 0.35
N ASP A 113 -4.30 19.73 -0.23
CA ASP A 113 -4.43 19.97 -1.66
C ASP A 113 -3.62 18.88 -2.37
N VAL A 114 -4.32 17.85 -2.83
CA VAL A 114 -3.72 16.66 -3.45
C VAL A 114 -3.00 17.04 -4.74
N ALA A 115 -3.47 18.06 -5.48
CA ALA A 115 -2.82 18.51 -6.71
C ALA A 115 -1.50 19.22 -6.41
N ASP A 116 -1.49 20.17 -5.47
CA ASP A 116 -0.28 20.88 -5.08
C ASP A 116 0.74 19.92 -4.43
N THR A 117 0.26 19.00 -3.58
CA THR A 117 1.13 18.00 -2.92
C THR A 117 1.73 17.03 -3.93
N LEU A 118 0.99 16.64 -4.97
CA LEU A 118 1.51 15.82 -6.06
C LEU A 118 2.50 16.60 -6.93
N ALA A 119 2.29 17.90 -7.15
CA ALA A 119 3.24 18.75 -7.84
C ALA A 119 4.59 18.82 -7.10
N ASP A 120 4.56 18.98 -5.77
CA ASP A 120 5.75 18.92 -4.93
C ASP A 120 6.49 17.57 -5.10
N LEU A 121 5.74 16.46 -5.11
CA LEU A 121 6.32 15.12 -5.34
C LEU A 121 7.02 15.03 -6.71
N PHE A 122 6.41 15.55 -7.77
CA PHE A 122 7.04 15.53 -9.10
C PHE A 122 8.35 16.31 -9.14
N HIS A 123 8.44 17.43 -8.43
CA HIS A 123 9.69 18.18 -8.30
C HIS A 123 10.76 17.43 -7.48
N CYS A 124 10.38 16.51 -6.59
CA CYS A 124 11.32 15.64 -5.91
C CYS A 124 11.79 14.46 -6.79
N LEU A 125 10.92 13.94 -7.67
CA LEU A 125 11.19 12.72 -8.45
C LEU A 125 11.88 12.98 -9.81
N PHE A 126 11.62 14.13 -10.43
CA PHE A 126 12.06 14.43 -11.79
C PHE A 126 12.89 15.71 -11.85
N ASP A 127 13.61 15.90 -12.95
CA ASP A 127 14.25 17.20 -13.22
C ASP A 127 13.21 18.31 -13.39
N GLU A 128 13.61 19.56 -13.16
CA GLU A 128 12.74 20.73 -13.14
C GLU A 128 11.87 20.86 -14.40
N VAL A 129 12.44 20.57 -15.59
CA VAL A 129 11.73 20.71 -16.87
C VAL A 129 10.65 19.64 -16.98
N HIS A 130 10.99 18.39 -16.65
CA HIS A 130 10.04 17.29 -16.72
C HIS A 130 8.95 17.41 -15.64
N ALA A 131 9.32 17.76 -14.40
CA ALA A 131 8.38 18.00 -13.32
C ALA A 131 7.36 19.09 -13.68
N GLN A 132 7.82 20.24 -14.18
CA GLN A 132 6.94 21.33 -14.61
C GLN A 132 5.95 20.88 -15.71
N ALA A 133 6.42 20.11 -16.68
CA ALA A 133 5.56 19.58 -17.73
C ALA A 133 4.48 18.62 -17.19
N LEU A 134 4.81 17.80 -16.18
CA LEU A 134 3.84 16.93 -15.52
C LEU A 134 2.79 17.74 -14.73
N VAL A 135 3.23 18.78 -14.02
CA VAL A 135 2.34 19.68 -13.26
C VAL A 135 1.36 20.43 -14.16
N GLU A 136 1.84 20.97 -15.29
CA GLU A 136 0.99 21.70 -16.24
C GLU A 136 -0.08 20.83 -16.91
N ASN A 137 0.19 19.52 -17.03
CA ASN A 137 -0.72 18.56 -17.65
C ASN A 137 -1.48 17.71 -16.62
N LEU A 138 -1.38 18.05 -15.33
CA LEU A 138 -2.02 17.29 -14.26
C LEU A 138 -3.54 17.36 -14.40
N PRO A 139 -4.26 16.22 -14.46
CA PRO A 139 -5.71 16.24 -14.47
C PRO A 139 -6.26 16.79 -13.15
N ALA A 140 -7.53 17.21 -13.15
CA ALA A 140 -8.17 17.60 -11.89
C ALA A 140 -8.26 16.40 -10.94
N PRO A 141 -7.99 16.56 -9.63
CA PRO A 141 -8.16 15.50 -8.65
C PRO A 141 -9.57 14.91 -8.69
N THR A 142 -9.65 13.58 -8.65
CA THR A 142 -10.92 12.86 -8.54
C THR A 142 -11.12 12.38 -7.11
N ALA A 143 -12.33 11.91 -6.78
CA ALA A 143 -12.60 11.27 -5.49
C ALA A 143 -12.03 9.85 -5.38
N GLN A 144 -11.31 9.36 -6.39
CA GLN A 144 -10.69 8.04 -6.34
C GLN A 144 -9.51 8.08 -5.38
N TRP A 145 -9.49 7.14 -4.44
CA TRP A 145 -8.48 7.05 -3.39
C TRP A 145 -7.06 6.82 -3.94
N ASP A 146 -6.93 6.12 -5.06
CA ASP A 146 -5.67 5.82 -5.75
C ASP A 146 -5.29 6.83 -6.84
N TRP A 147 -6.01 7.96 -6.92
CA TRP A 147 -5.80 8.95 -7.98
C TRP A 147 -4.36 9.46 -8.03
N ALA A 148 -3.78 9.81 -6.87
CA ALA A 148 -2.41 10.30 -6.78
C ALA A 148 -1.40 9.24 -7.23
N TRP A 149 -1.58 7.99 -6.78
CA TRP A 149 -0.77 6.85 -7.22
C TRP A 149 -0.85 6.65 -8.74
N THR A 150 -2.05 6.74 -9.32
CA THR A 150 -2.25 6.60 -10.77
C THR A 150 -1.42 7.61 -11.56
N GLN A 151 -1.35 8.86 -11.08
CA GLN A 151 -0.54 9.89 -11.72
C GLN A 151 0.97 9.63 -11.57
N VAL A 152 1.41 9.23 -10.37
CA VAL A 152 2.81 8.88 -10.08
C VAL A 152 3.27 7.68 -10.91
N ALA A 153 2.49 6.59 -10.93
CA ALA A 153 2.79 5.39 -11.69
C ALA A 153 2.86 5.67 -13.19
N SER A 154 1.93 6.48 -13.71
CA SER A 154 1.95 6.93 -15.11
C SER A 154 3.23 7.71 -15.45
N ALA A 155 3.61 8.68 -14.62
CA ALA A 155 4.82 9.49 -14.80
C ALA A 155 6.10 8.64 -14.75
N LEU A 156 6.22 7.75 -13.76
CA LEU A 156 7.36 6.84 -13.62
C LEU A 156 7.43 5.84 -14.78
N THR A 157 6.30 5.33 -15.26
CA THR A 157 6.24 4.45 -16.43
C THR A 157 6.69 5.18 -17.69
N ALA A 158 6.22 6.41 -17.92
CA ALA A 158 6.62 7.23 -19.05
C ALA A 158 8.13 7.56 -19.03
N ALA A 159 8.71 7.73 -17.83
CA ALA A 159 10.15 7.90 -17.63
C ALA A 159 10.94 6.58 -17.70
N ASN A 160 10.26 5.42 -17.87
CA ASN A 160 10.84 4.08 -17.81
C ASN A 160 11.62 3.85 -16.49
N GLN A 161 11.08 4.38 -15.38
CA GLN A 161 11.58 4.26 -14.01
C GLN A 161 10.73 3.32 -13.16
N LEU A 162 9.60 2.82 -13.68
CA LEU A 162 8.72 1.84 -13.02
C LEU A 162 8.86 0.45 -13.67
N ALA A 163 9.01 -0.58 -12.83
CA ALA A 163 8.97 -1.98 -13.22
C ALA A 163 7.87 -2.68 -12.41
N GLU A 164 7.15 -3.62 -13.03
CA GLU A 164 6.09 -4.36 -12.36
C GLU A 164 6.32 -5.86 -12.49
N PHE A 165 6.35 -6.57 -11.36
CA PHE A 165 6.52 -8.01 -11.34
C PHE A 165 6.01 -8.64 -10.03
N ASP A 166 5.76 -9.95 -10.09
CA ASP A 166 5.44 -10.75 -8.89
C ASP A 166 6.66 -10.86 -7.99
N TRP A 167 6.54 -10.52 -6.71
CA TRP A 167 7.62 -10.64 -5.73
C TRP A 167 8.28 -12.02 -5.75
N LYS A 168 7.53 -13.12 -5.90
CA LYS A 168 8.06 -14.49 -5.96
C LYS A 168 8.90 -14.74 -7.22
N ALA A 169 8.70 -13.96 -8.27
CA ALA A 169 9.47 -13.99 -9.51
C ALA A 169 10.67 -13.03 -9.52
N TRP A 170 11.07 -12.46 -8.36
CA TRP A 170 12.16 -11.49 -8.25
C TRP A 170 13.48 -11.99 -8.85
N SER A 171 13.82 -13.27 -8.67
CA SER A 171 15.10 -13.85 -9.08
C SER A 171 15.22 -14.11 -10.58
N SER A 172 14.15 -13.93 -11.35
CA SER A 172 14.11 -14.13 -12.80
C SER A 172 13.48 -12.92 -13.49
N CYS A 173 12.15 -12.83 -13.53
CA CYS A 173 11.42 -11.74 -14.16
C CYS A 173 11.79 -10.39 -13.53
N GLY A 174 11.93 -10.33 -12.20
CA GLY A 174 12.33 -9.12 -11.49
C GLY A 174 13.71 -8.61 -11.92
N ILE A 175 14.71 -9.49 -12.06
CA ILE A 175 16.05 -9.12 -12.57
C ILE A 175 15.95 -8.47 -13.94
N HIS A 176 15.20 -9.08 -14.86
CA HIS A 176 15.02 -8.54 -16.21
C HIS A 176 14.29 -7.20 -16.21
N ALA A 177 13.22 -7.08 -15.41
CA ALA A 177 12.42 -5.86 -15.33
C ALA A 177 13.23 -4.69 -14.73
N VAL A 178 13.95 -4.92 -13.63
CA VAL A 178 14.76 -3.88 -12.97
C VAL A 178 15.92 -3.44 -13.87
N ASN A 179 16.61 -4.37 -14.53
CA ASN A 179 17.69 -4.02 -15.48
C ASN A 179 17.19 -3.27 -16.72
N ALA A 180 15.89 -3.34 -17.04
CA ALA A 180 15.31 -2.59 -18.15
C ALA A 180 15.06 -1.11 -17.82
N LEU A 181 15.08 -0.74 -16.53
CA LEU A 181 14.83 0.62 -16.06
C LEU A 181 15.88 1.60 -16.57
N ALA A 182 15.43 2.81 -16.94
CA ALA A 182 16.27 3.87 -17.48
C ALA A 182 17.45 4.25 -16.57
N PRO A 183 17.29 4.43 -15.24
CA PRO A 183 18.41 4.79 -14.36
C PRO A 183 19.57 3.79 -14.39
N LEU A 184 19.27 2.49 -14.45
CA LEU A 184 20.28 1.44 -14.53
C LEU A 184 20.96 1.43 -15.89
N ARG A 185 20.18 1.45 -16.97
CA ARG A 185 20.70 1.44 -18.35
C ARG A 185 21.59 2.64 -18.65
N GLN A 186 21.19 3.82 -18.17
CA GLN A 186 21.96 5.07 -18.34
C GLN A 186 23.26 5.05 -17.53
N SER A 187 23.23 4.43 -16.34
CA SER A 187 24.40 4.29 -15.47
C SER A 187 25.29 3.09 -15.81
N GLY A 188 24.89 2.27 -16.79
CA GLY A 188 25.62 1.04 -17.17
C GLY A 188 25.62 -0.03 -16.07
N ILE A 189 24.62 -0.02 -15.19
CA ILE A 189 24.48 -0.97 -14.09
C ILE A 189 23.75 -2.21 -14.61
N GLU A 190 24.31 -3.38 -14.31
CA GLU A 190 23.67 -4.66 -14.56
C GLU A 190 23.62 -5.45 -13.26
N ILE A 191 22.41 -5.72 -12.78
CA ILE A 191 22.19 -6.61 -11.64
C ILE A 191 22.23 -8.05 -12.16
N PRO A 192 23.15 -8.89 -11.67
CA PRO A 192 23.24 -10.27 -12.12
C PRO A 192 22.04 -11.09 -11.64
N ALA A 193 21.72 -12.16 -12.37
CA ALA A 193 20.81 -13.18 -11.86
C ALA A 193 21.42 -13.83 -10.59
N PRO A 194 20.65 -13.98 -9.51
CA PRO A 194 21.15 -14.56 -8.27
C PRO A 194 21.49 -16.04 -8.46
N GLU A 195 22.57 -16.48 -7.81
CA GLU A 195 22.85 -17.90 -7.68
C GLU A 195 21.84 -18.58 -6.75
N ARG A 196 21.71 -19.90 -6.88
CA ARG A 196 20.74 -20.69 -6.11
C ARG A 196 20.87 -20.48 -4.61
N ASP A 197 22.09 -20.44 -4.08
CA ASP A 197 22.32 -20.26 -2.65
C ASP A 197 21.82 -18.89 -2.16
N THR A 198 21.94 -17.85 -2.99
CA THR A 198 21.40 -16.51 -2.69
C THR A 198 19.88 -16.52 -2.70
N VAL A 199 19.26 -17.21 -3.68
CA VAL A 199 17.80 -17.36 -3.73
C VAL A 199 17.28 -18.07 -2.49
N ASP A 200 17.92 -19.17 -2.09
CA ASP A 200 17.56 -19.94 -0.90
C ASP A 200 17.74 -19.12 0.39
N ALA A 201 18.78 -18.28 0.47
CA ALA A 201 19.01 -17.41 1.62
C ALA A 201 17.93 -16.32 1.75
N VAL A 202 17.60 -15.63 0.65
CA VAL A 202 16.56 -14.59 0.63
C VAL A 202 15.19 -15.20 0.98
N ASN A 203 14.83 -16.34 0.38
CA ASN A 203 13.54 -16.99 0.62
C ASN A 203 13.37 -17.57 2.05
N ARG A 204 14.45 -17.68 2.83
CA ARG A 204 14.42 -18.12 4.24
C ARG A 204 14.56 -16.96 5.22
N ALA A 205 14.69 -15.72 4.74
CA ALA A 205 14.77 -14.55 5.59
C ALA A 205 13.47 -14.35 6.37
N SER A 206 13.57 -13.87 7.62
CA SER A 206 12.41 -13.57 8.46
C SER A 206 11.57 -12.41 7.91
N ASP A 207 12.21 -11.46 7.23
CA ASP A 207 11.57 -10.40 6.45
C ASP A 207 11.99 -10.58 5.00
N TRP A 208 11.21 -11.36 4.27
CA TRP A 208 11.52 -11.77 2.90
C TRP A 208 11.50 -10.60 1.91
N GLU A 209 10.49 -9.73 1.97
CA GLU A 209 10.38 -8.57 1.08
C GLU A 209 11.57 -7.62 1.25
N ARG A 210 11.95 -7.35 2.50
CA ARG A 210 13.15 -6.57 2.79
C ARG A 210 14.41 -7.25 2.24
N ALA A 211 14.54 -8.56 2.37
CA ALA A 211 15.69 -9.30 1.85
C ALA A 211 15.75 -9.24 0.30
N VAL A 212 14.61 -9.28 -0.39
CA VAL A 212 14.54 -9.07 -1.84
C VAL A 212 15.00 -7.67 -2.22
N LEU A 213 14.47 -6.62 -1.57
CA LEU A 213 14.87 -5.24 -1.85
C LEU A 213 16.36 -5.00 -1.56
N GLN A 214 16.89 -5.59 -0.48
CA GLN A 214 18.31 -5.53 -0.15
C GLN A 214 19.22 -6.17 -1.21
N TYR A 215 18.77 -7.25 -1.86
CA TYR A 215 19.53 -7.85 -2.95
C TYR A 215 19.76 -6.85 -4.09
N PHE A 216 18.71 -6.14 -4.49
CA PHE A 216 18.78 -5.11 -5.53
C PHE A 216 19.58 -3.89 -5.05
N ASN A 217 19.24 -3.34 -3.89
CA ASN A 217 19.79 -2.09 -3.36
C ASN A 217 21.29 -2.18 -3.07
N ALA A 218 21.80 -3.34 -2.65
CA ALA A 218 23.24 -3.54 -2.46
C ALA A 218 24.08 -3.30 -3.73
N ARG A 219 23.48 -3.33 -4.93
CA ARG A 219 24.14 -3.03 -6.21
C ARG A 219 23.91 -1.61 -6.70
N LEU A 220 22.89 -0.94 -6.16
CA LEU A 220 22.50 0.42 -6.54
C LEU A 220 23.14 1.47 -5.63
N ASP A 221 23.47 1.10 -4.38
CA ASP A 221 24.03 2.01 -3.37
C ASP A 221 25.27 2.78 -3.86
N ALA A 222 26.17 2.12 -4.61
CA ALA A 222 27.39 2.75 -5.12
C ALA A 222 27.15 3.80 -6.22
N HIS A 223 25.92 3.87 -6.74
CA HIS A 223 25.50 4.77 -7.81
C HIS A 223 24.47 5.80 -7.32
N ASP A 224 24.29 5.92 -6.00
CA ASP A 224 23.28 6.78 -5.40
C ASP A 224 21.88 6.50 -5.98
N LEU A 225 21.54 5.23 -6.17
CA LEU A 225 20.24 4.77 -6.62
C LEU A 225 19.61 3.86 -5.57
N LYS A 226 18.28 3.84 -5.53
CA LYS A 226 17.53 2.93 -4.67
C LYS A 226 16.28 2.43 -5.38
N LEU A 227 16.07 1.12 -5.29
CA LEU A 227 14.85 0.46 -5.69
C LEU A 227 13.88 0.45 -4.50
N LEU A 228 12.67 0.93 -4.74
CA LEU A 228 11.58 0.94 -3.77
C LEU A 228 10.40 0.19 -4.35
N ALA A 229 9.75 -0.65 -3.54
CA ALA A 229 8.40 -1.09 -3.83
C ALA A 229 7.44 0.06 -3.49
N LEU A 230 6.58 0.44 -4.43
CA LEU A 230 5.62 1.54 -4.30
C LEU A 230 4.22 1.09 -4.71
N GLY A 231 3.20 1.63 -4.05
CA GLY A 231 1.82 1.44 -4.44
C GLY A 231 0.89 2.13 -3.46
N THR A 232 -0.41 1.90 -3.59
CA THR A 232 -1.35 2.23 -2.52
C THR A 232 -1.42 1.15 -1.44
N HIS A 233 -0.89 -0.03 -1.75
CA HIS A 233 -0.72 -1.19 -0.87
C HIS A 233 0.38 -2.11 -1.43
N PHE A 234 0.75 -3.14 -0.66
CA PHE A 234 1.61 -4.22 -1.16
C PHE A 234 0.77 -5.44 -1.55
N ASP A 235 1.01 -5.97 -2.74
CA ASP A 235 0.35 -7.17 -3.26
C ASP A 235 1.39 -8.14 -3.85
N GLU A 236 0.98 -9.35 -4.25
CA GLU A 236 1.85 -10.32 -4.90
C GLU A 236 2.51 -9.72 -6.16
N TYR A 237 1.74 -8.98 -6.96
CA TYR A 237 2.23 -8.23 -8.11
C TYR A 237 2.47 -6.76 -7.74
N GLN A 238 3.72 -6.33 -7.78
CA GLN A 238 4.14 -5.07 -7.19
C GLN A 238 4.83 -4.15 -8.20
N ALA A 239 4.62 -2.85 -8.06
CA ALA A 239 5.35 -1.83 -8.77
C ALA A 239 6.63 -1.42 -8.00
N PHE A 240 7.74 -1.32 -8.73
CA PHE A 240 9.06 -1.00 -8.21
C PHE A 240 9.64 0.20 -8.96
N ALA A 241 10.02 1.24 -8.24
CA ALA A 241 10.66 2.42 -8.80
C ALA A 241 12.13 2.49 -8.42
N CYS A 242 12.99 2.77 -9.39
CA CYS A 242 14.41 3.06 -9.12
C CYS A 242 14.62 4.58 -9.11
N LEU A 243 14.88 5.14 -7.93
CA LEU A 243 14.98 6.57 -7.69
C LEU A 243 16.40 6.97 -7.24
N PRO A 244 16.84 8.19 -7.57
CA PRO A 244 18.11 8.70 -7.08
C PRO A 244 18.07 9.04 -5.58
N MET A 245 19.17 8.73 -4.89
CA MET A 245 19.43 8.98 -3.46
C MET A 245 19.98 10.39 -3.20
N ASN A 246 19.62 11.37 -4.03
CA ASN A 246 20.20 12.72 -3.99
C ASN A 246 19.81 13.48 -2.70
N GLY A 247 20.55 13.29 -1.62
CA GLY A 247 20.43 14.05 -0.38
C GLY A 247 19.04 13.96 0.27
N LEU A 248 18.51 15.12 0.70
CA LEU A 248 17.18 15.23 1.33
C LEU A 248 16.02 14.90 0.36
N GLY A 249 16.26 14.91 -0.96
CA GLY A 249 15.20 14.79 -1.96
C GLY A 249 14.42 13.47 -1.90
N LEU A 250 15.08 12.34 -1.59
CA LEU A 250 14.35 11.08 -1.41
C LEU A 250 13.55 11.08 -0.11
N VAL A 251 14.09 11.63 0.98
CA VAL A 251 13.38 11.70 2.27
C VAL A 251 12.11 12.55 2.12
N ASP A 252 12.23 13.70 1.47
CA ASP A 252 11.10 14.58 1.17
C ASP A 252 10.07 13.88 0.27
N ALA A 253 10.53 13.17 -0.78
CA ALA A 253 9.65 12.40 -1.66
C ALA A 253 8.87 11.33 -0.88
N LEU A 254 9.52 10.62 0.03
CA LEU A 254 8.88 9.57 0.84
C LEU A 254 7.84 10.13 1.82
N GLU A 255 8.13 11.28 2.43
CA GLU A 255 7.18 11.98 3.29
C GLU A 255 5.94 12.44 2.49
N ILE A 256 6.17 13.02 1.31
CA ILE A 256 5.09 13.48 0.43
C ILE A 256 4.28 12.29 -0.10
N MET A 257 4.93 11.18 -0.48
CA MET A 257 4.24 9.92 -0.83
C MET A 257 3.33 9.45 0.30
N GLY A 258 3.81 9.45 1.55
CA GLY A 258 3.00 9.09 2.71
C GLY A 258 1.77 10.00 2.88
N ARG A 259 1.93 11.31 2.69
CA ARG A 259 0.81 12.28 2.71
C ARG A 259 -0.21 12.03 1.60
N LEU A 260 0.24 11.53 0.45
CA LEU A 260 -0.61 11.17 -0.69
C LEU A 260 -1.22 9.75 -0.60
N GLY A 261 -1.00 9.04 0.50
CA GLY A 261 -1.49 7.66 0.67
C GLY A 261 -0.73 6.61 -0.16
N ILE A 262 0.50 6.94 -0.59
CA ILE A 262 1.37 6.02 -1.33
C ILE A 262 2.31 5.34 -0.32
N VAL A 263 2.14 4.03 -0.17
CA VAL A 263 3.00 3.18 0.67
C VAL A 263 4.29 2.83 -0.06
N HIS A 264 5.37 2.65 0.70
CA HIS A 264 6.69 2.38 0.15
C HIS A 264 7.54 1.49 1.06
N ARG A 265 8.38 0.63 0.45
CA ARG A 265 9.34 -0.26 1.15
C ARG A 265 10.66 -0.30 0.39
N TYR A 266 11.80 -0.29 1.09
CA TYR A 266 13.15 -0.27 0.50
C TYR A 266 14.21 -0.96 1.34
#